data_AF-A0A958EER9-F1
#
_entry.id   AF-A0A958EER9-F1
#
_cell.length_a   1.000
_cell.length_b   1.000
_cell.length_c   1.000
_cell.angle_alpha   90.00
_cell.angle_beta   90.00
_cell.angle_gamma   90.00
#
_symmetry.space_group_name_H-M   'P 1'
#
loop_
_entity.id
_entity.type
_entity.pdbx_description
1 polymer ?
#
loop_
_entity_poly.entity_id
_entity_poly.type
_entity_poly.pdbx_seq_one_letter_code
_entity_poly.pdbx_strand_id
1 'polypeptide(L)'
;MTPEQWQTVKEIFQKASDLPPGEQEGYVRSQAPEEPVLTRVLAMLGADAAKVDFLETSRFGQAFLLEAIAGSDPYAGTTLGPYRIEEQLGEGGMGFVYLAERTDAFRK
;
A
#
# COMPACT_ATOMS: atom_id res chain seq x y z
N MET A 1 2.81 -17.72 -16.36
CA MET A 1 4.02 -17.20 -15.67
C MET A 1 4.58 -18.33 -14.84
N THR A 2 5.83 -18.71 -15.06
CA THR A 2 6.50 -19.79 -14.30
C THR A 2 7.07 -19.25 -12.98
N PRO A 3 7.45 -20.11 -12.02
CA PRO A 3 8.13 -19.69 -10.79
C PRO A 3 9.42 -18.89 -11.06
N GLU A 4 10.18 -19.26 -12.09
CA GLU A 4 11.42 -18.60 -12.50
C GLU A 4 11.12 -17.19 -13.04
N GLN A 5 10.10 -17.06 -13.91
CA GLN A 5 9.64 -15.76 -14.39
C GLN A 5 9.17 -14.86 -13.23
N TRP A 6 8.50 -15.44 -12.22
CA TRP A 6 8.07 -14.69 -11.04
C TRP A 6 9.24 -14.19 -10.19
N GLN A 7 10.30 -15.00 -10.07
CA GLN A 7 11.51 -14.61 -9.37
C GLN A 7 12.20 -13.44 -10.10
N THR A 8 12.32 -13.51 -11.42
CA THR A 8 12.85 -12.41 -12.25
C THR A 8 12.02 -11.14 -12.09
N VAL A 9 10.68 -11.24 -12.10
CA VAL A 9 9.78 -10.10 -11.87
C VAL A 9 10.11 -9.41 -10.53
N LYS A 10 10.29 -10.18 -9.46
CA LYS A 10 10.60 -9.61 -8.14
C LYS A 10 11.94 -8.87 -8.13
N GLU A 11 12.98 -9.48 -8.70
CA GLU A 11 14.32 -8.89 -8.71
C GLU A 11 14.38 -7.60 -9.52
N ILE A 12 13.70 -7.56 -10.67
CA ILE A 12 13.62 -6.36 -11.49
C ILE A 12 12.79 -5.29 -10.79
N PHE A 13 11.63 -5.66 -10.22
CA PHE A 13 10.78 -4.74 -9.47
C PHE A 13 11.53 -4.07 -8.31
N GLN A 14 12.21 -4.87 -7.48
CA GLN A 14 12.96 -4.36 -6.31
C GLN A 14 14.01 -3.31 -6.71
N LYS A 15 14.74 -3.56 -7.79
CA LYS A 15 15.75 -2.61 -8.29
C LYS A 15 15.12 -1.40 -8.96
N ALA A 16 14.00 -1.59 -9.66
CA ALA A 16 13.30 -0.51 -10.35
C ALA A 16 12.60 0.44 -9.38
N SER A 17 12.06 -0.06 -8.26
CA SER A 17 11.40 0.77 -7.23
C SER A 17 12.37 1.74 -6.54
N ASP A 18 13.66 1.41 -6.50
CA ASP A 18 14.70 2.26 -5.92
C ASP A 18 15.14 3.39 -6.87
N LEU A 19 14.73 3.35 -8.14
CA LEU A 19 15.06 4.37 -9.14
C LEU A 19 14.03 5.51 -9.17
N PRO A 20 14.43 6.72 -9.60
CA PRO A 20 13.48 7.82 -9.83
C PRO A 20 12.39 7.42 -10.84
N PRO A 21 11.12 7.86 -10.67
CA PRO A 21 10.00 7.46 -11.52
C PRO A 21 10.24 7.56 -13.03
N GLY A 22 10.98 8.59 -13.47
CA GLY A 22 11.33 8.78 -14.89
C GLY A 22 12.32 7.77 -15.46
N GLU A 23 13.07 7.07 -14.60
CA GLU A 23 14.10 6.09 -15.00
C GLU A 23 13.60 4.63 -14.90
N GLN A 24 12.53 4.40 -14.14
CA GLN A 24 12.03 3.04 -13.85
C GLN A 24 11.61 2.30 -15.11
N GLU A 25 10.82 2.92 -15.99
CA GLU A 25 10.33 2.26 -17.21
C GLU A 25 11.49 1.90 -18.15
N GLY A 26 12.46 2.79 -18.31
CA GLY A 26 13.64 2.54 -19.14
C GLY A 26 14.48 1.38 -18.61
N TYR A 27 14.69 1.35 -17.29
CA TYR A 27 15.38 0.24 -16.63
C TYR A 27 14.64 -1.09 -16.82
N VAL A 28 13.33 -1.13 -16.57
CA VAL A 28 12.51 -2.34 -16.70
C VAL A 28 12.53 -2.88 -18.14
N ARG A 29 12.42 -2.00 -19.15
CA ARG A 29 12.54 -2.40 -20.56
C ARG A 29 13.93 -2.96 -20.92
N SER A 30 14.99 -2.48 -20.26
CA SER A 30 16.34 -3.00 -20.49
C SER A 30 16.60 -4.38 -19.87
N GLN A 31 15.91 -4.69 -18.76
CA GLN A 31 16.12 -5.92 -17.98
C GLN A 31 15.09 -7.02 -18.27
N ALA A 32 13.91 -6.65 -18.77
CA ALA A 32 12.81 -7.56 -19.10
C ALA A 32 12.45 -7.47 -20.59
N PRO A 33 13.21 -8.10 -21.49
CA PRO A 33 12.86 -8.15 -22.92
C PRO A 33 11.64 -9.06 -23.19
N GLU A 34 11.28 -9.93 -22.25
CA GLU A 34 10.09 -10.78 -22.36
C GLU A 34 8.81 -10.01 -21.93
N GLU A 35 7.82 -9.94 -22.84
CA GLU A 35 6.54 -9.26 -22.61
C GLU A 35 5.81 -9.64 -21.30
N PRO A 36 5.75 -10.93 -20.88
CA PRO A 36 5.07 -11.30 -19.64
C PRO A 36 5.74 -10.72 -18.38
N VAL A 37 7.07 -10.64 -18.37
CA VAL A 37 7.84 -10.09 -17.24
C VAL A 37 7.74 -8.58 -17.26
N LEU A 38 7.91 -7.96 -18.43
CA LEU A 38 7.81 -6.52 -18.63
C LEU A 38 6.46 -5.97 -18.15
N THR A 39 5.37 -6.52 -18.67
CA THR A 39 4.01 -6.10 -18.33
C THR A 39 3.75 -6.21 -16.83
N ARG A 40 4.25 -7.29 -16.21
CA ARG A 40 4.01 -7.52 -14.78
C ARG A 40 4.77 -6.53 -13.90
N VAL A 41 6.03 -6.26 -14.21
CA VAL A 41 6.84 -5.31 -13.43
C VAL A 41 6.29 -3.89 -13.55
N LEU A 42 5.94 -3.44 -14.76
CA LEU A 42 5.34 -2.11 -14.97
C LEU A 42 4.00 -1.97 -14.23
N ALA A 43 3.17 -3.01 -14.23
CA ALA A 43 1.92 -3.02 -13.45
C ALA A 43 2.17 -2.93 -11.93
N MET A 44 3.23 -3.58 -11.41
CA MET A 44 3.60 -3.48 -10.01
C MET A 44 4.10 -2.09 -9.63
N LEU A 45 4.93 -1.47 -10.47
CA LEU A 45 5.41 -0.09 -10.25
C LEU A 45 4.26 0.92 -10.28
N GLY A 46 3.33 0.79 -11.23
CA GLY A 46 2.14 1.65 -11.28
C GLY A 46 1.25 1.51 -10.04
N ALA A 47 1.10 0.29 -9.52
CA ALA A 47 0.34 0.05 -8.28
C ALA A 47 1.04 0.60 -7.03
N ASP A 48 2.38 0.57 -7.01
CA ASP A 48 3.18 1.11 -5.90
C ASP A 48 3.11 2.64 -5.85
N ALA A 49 3.26 3.30 -7.00
CA ALA A 49 3.06 4.75 -7.12
C ALA A 49 1.65 5.18 -6.69
N ALA A 50 0.61 4.42 -7.07
CA ALA A 50 -0.76 4.70 -6.66
C ALA A 50 -0.99 4.50 -5.14
N LYS A 51 -0.23 3.62 -4.46
CA LYS A 51 -0.30 3.48 -3.00
C LYS A 51 0.30 4.68 -2.28
N VAL A 52 1.43 5.20 -2.76
CA VAL A 52 2.04 6.42 -2.21
C VAL A 52 1.05 7.57 -2.34
N ASP A 53 0.46 7.73 -3.53
CA ASP A 53 -0.58 8.74 -3.77
C ASP A 53 -1.79 8.53 -2.83
N PHE A 54 -2.26 7.31 -2.63
CA PHE A 54 -3.37 7.04 -1.70
C PHE A 54 -3.03 7.39 -0.25
N LEU A 55 -1.82 7.07 0.23
CA LEU A 55 -1.39 7.43 1.58
C LEU A 55 -1.20 8.95 1.73
N GLU A 56 -0.70 9.64 0.70
CA GLU A 56 -0.51 11.09 0.74
C GLU A 56 -1.80 11.88 0.55
N THR A 57 -2.75 11.38 -0.25
CA THR A 57 -3.98 12.12 -0.62
C THR A 57 -5.22 11.70 0.17
N SER A 58 -5.23 10.50 0.76
CA SER A 58 -6.36 10.11 1.61
C SER A 58 -6.28 10.81 2.96
N ARG A 59 -7.44 11.27 3.46
CA ARG A 59 -7.58 11.80 4.82
C ARG A 59 -7.07 10.81 5.88
N PHE A 60 -7.16 9.52 5.59
CA PHE A 60 -6.66 8.44 6.44
C PHE A 60 -5.13 8.36 6.45
N GLY A 61 -4.48 8.40 5.30
CA GLY A 61 -3.02 8.37 5.24
C GLY A 61 -2.35 9.65 5.74
N GLN A 62 -2.99 10.82 5.56
CA GLN A 62 -2.53 12.08 6.17
C GLN A 62 -2.67 12.07 7.70
N ALA A 63 -3.79 11.57 8.22
CA ALA A 63 -3.96 11.39 9.67
C ALA A 63 -2.93 10.41 10.24
N PHE A 64 -2.66 9.32 9.52
CA PHE A 64 -1.64 8.34 9.88
C PHE A 64 -0.24 8.96 9.95
N LEU A 65 0.15 9.75 8.95
CA LEU A 65 1.48 10.37 8.90
C LEU A 65 1.65 11.44 9.99
N LEU A 66 0.62 12.25 10.25
CA LEU A 66 0.66 13.32 11.26
C LEU A 66 0.71 12.76 12.68
N GLU A 67 -0.01 11.67 12.94
CA GLU A 67 -0.11 11.07 14.27
C GLU A 67 1.05 10.10 14.58
N ALA A 68 1.64 9.46 13.56
CA ALA A 68 2.93 8.77 13.71
C ALA A 68 4.06 9.72 14.16
N ILE A 69 3.98 11.00 13.78
CA ILE A 69 4.89 12.06 14.26
C ILE A 69 4.52 12.49 15.70
N ALA A 70 3.23 12.45 16.06
CA ALA A 70 2.72 12.89 17.37
C ALA A 70 2.73 11.80 18.46
N GLY A 71 2.83 10.51 18.09
CA GLY A 71 2.78 9.38 19.01
C GLY A 71 1.38 8.99 19.48
N SER A 72 0.32 9.45 18.81
CA SER A 72 -1.08 9.12 19.11
C SER A 72 -1.64 8.09 18.12
N ASP A 73 -2.71 7.40 18.53
CA ASP A 73 -3.42 6.46 17.67
C ASP A 73 -4.18 7.21 16.56
N PRO A 74 -3.80 7.05 15.28
CA PRO A 74 -4.36 7.83 14.18
C PRO A 74 -5.85 7.59 13.89
N TYR A 75 -6.40 6.50 14.41
CA TYR A 75 -7.75 6.09 14.05
C TYR A 75 -8.75 6.19 15.21
N ALA A 76 -8.29 6.35 16.45
CA ALA A 76 -9.16 6.52 17.61
C ALA A 76 -10.14 7.69 17.40
N GLY A 77 -11.44 7.41 17.55
CA GLY A 77 -12.53 8.36 17.34
C GLY A 77 -12.98 8.54 15.89
N THR A 78 -12.30 7.95 14.90
CA THR A 78 -12.66 8.05 13.48
C THR A 78 -13.79 7.09 13.11
N THR A 79 -14.68 7.51 12.21
CA THR A 79 -15.74 6.65 11.66
C THR A 79 -15.34 6.09 10.30
N LEU A 80 -15.36 4.76 10.17
CA LEU A 80 -15.07 4.01 8.96
C LEU A 80 -16.32 3.19 8.57
N GLY A 81 -17.08 3.70 7.60
CA GLY A 81 -18.38 3.13 7.25
C GLY A 81 -19.34 3.17 8.44
N PRO A 82 -19.99 2.07 8.83
CA PRO A 82 -20.85 2.02 10.00
C PRO A 82 -20.09 1.82 11.31
N TYR A 83 -18.76 1.83 11.32
CA TYR A 83 -17.96 1.56 12.51
C TYR A 83 -17.26 2.82 13.02
N ARG A 84 -17.32 3.09 14.32
CA ARG A 84 -16.52 4.10 15.01
C ARG A 84 -15.39 3.41 15.75
N ILE A 85 -14.16 3.78 15.42
CA ILE A 85 -12.96 3.23 16.04
C ILE A 85 -12.80 3.83 17.44
N GLU A 86 -12.59 2.99 18.45
CA GLU A 86 -12.41 3.40 19.84
C GLU A 86 -10.93 3.46 20.20
N GLU A 87 -10.22 2.34 20.07
CA GLU A 87 -8.80 2.21 20.40
C GLU A 87 -8.11 1.09 19.62
N GLN A 88 -6.79 1.20 19.45
CA GLN A 88 -5.94 0.13 18.92
C GLN A 88 -5.75 -0.99 19.94
N LEU A 89 -6.03 -2.23 19.52
CA LEU A 89 -5.81 -3.45 20.30
C LEU A 89 -4.45 -4.10 20.05
N GLY A 90 -3.83 -3.84 18.90
CA GLY A 90 -2.51 -4.39 18.58
C GLY A 90 -1.98 -4.00 17.20
N GLU A 91 -0.69 -4.26 16.99
CA GLU A 91 0.04 -4.06 15.74
C GLU A 91 0.81 -5.33 15.38
N GLY A 92 0.87 -5.64 14.08
CA GLY A 92 1.71 -6.69 13.53
C GLY A 92 2.27 -6.29 12.17
N GLY A 93 3.16 -7.11 11.61
CA GLY A 93 4.05 -6.72 10.49
C GLY A 93 3.38 -6.20 9.19
N MET A 94 2.07 -6.30 9.02
CA MET A 94 1.34 -5.74 7.86
C MET A 94 0.03 -5.03 8.25
N GLY A 95 -0.20 -4.69 9.52
CA GLY A 95 -1.42 -3.98 9.88
C GLY A 95 -1.70 -3.79 11.37
N PHE A 96 -2.83 -3.13 11.62
CA PHE A 96 -3.31 -2.72 12.93
C PHE A 96 -4.66 -3.38 13.23
N VAL A 97 -4.88 -3.73 14.49
CA VAL A 97 -6.15 -4.28 14.98
C VAL A 97 -6.81 -3.23 15.86
N TYR A 98 -8.08 -2.93 15.59
CA TYR A 98 -8.84 -1.89 16.27
C TYR A 98 -10.09 -2.45 16.93
N LEU A 99 -10.40 -1.94 18.12
CA LEU A 99 -11.73 -2.00 18.70
C LEU A 99 -12.60 -0.96 18.01
N ALA A 100 -13.78 -1.35 17.55
CA ALA A 100 -14.73 -0.42 16.94
C ALA A 100 -16.17 -0.76 17.30
N GLU A 101 -16.96 0.27 17.58
CA GLU A 101 -18.39 0.19 17.81
C GLU A 101 -19.13 0.37 16.47
N ARG A 102 -20.12 -0.47 16.18
CA ARG A 102 -20.98 -0.24 15.00
C ARG A 102 -22.08 0.76 15.34
N THR A 103 -22.16 1.87 14.62
CA THR A 103 -23.08 2.99 14.85
C THR A 103 -24.40 2.88 14.09
N ASP A 104 -24.59 1.84 13.26
CA ASP A 104 -25.84 1.61 12.52
C ASP A 104 -26.69 0.47 13.11
N ALA A 105 -27.99 0.52 12.81
CA ALA A 105 -28.92 -0.52 13.19
C ALA A 105 -28.71 -1.76 12.30
N PHE A 106 -28.34 -2.89 12.91
CA PHE A 106 -28.26 -4.17 12.20
C PHE A 106 -29.61 -4.48 11.53
N ARG A 107 -29.68 -4.48 10.20
CA ARG A 107 -30.74 -5.18 9.48
C ARG A 107 -30.20 -6.53 9.02
N LYS A 108 -30.91 -7.57 9.44
CA LYS A 108 -30.68 -8.97 9.07
C LYS A 108 -31.39 -9.31 7.77
#